data_AF-A0A1A9GD63-F1
#
_entry.id   AF-A0A1A9GD63-F1
#
_cell.length_a   1.000
_cell.length_b   1.000
_cell.length_c   1.000
_cell.angle_alpha   90.00
_cell.angle_beta   90.00
_cell.angle_gamma   90.00
#
_symmetry.space_group_name_H-M   'P 1'
#
loop_
_entity.id
_entity.type
_entity.pdbx_description
1 polymer ?
#
loop_
_entity_poly.entity_id
_entity_poly.type
_entity_poly.pdbx_seq_one_letter_code
_entity_poly.pdbx_strand_id
1 'polypeptide(L)'
;MPGNEDFSVELARRANYELGALETRRFPDGESYSRIASDVRGRSVYIVCSLSQPDDQFLSLAFTADAVRELGAARVHLIAPYLCYMRQDTRFQPGEAVTSRTFARLLSSLFDSLTTVDAHLHRYKTLGEVYSIPAFNLHSAPVMAEWIGKNVTAPFLIGPDEESAQWIESIASVSGAPFAVLRKTRHGDRNVVIEVPDLSAWKDRQPILVDDIASSGRTLIEAARQIASQGLKKPVCAVVHGLLAAEAYAELSVLASRVVSTNSIPHPSNTISLIDTFLAAIETRADQQTK
;
A
#
# COMPACT_ATOMS: atom_id res chain seq x y z
N MET A 1 5.76 6.17 13.41
CA MET A 1 7.14 6.34 12.90
C MET A 1 7.20 7.58 12.01
N PRO A 2 8.36 8.23 11.86
CA PRO A 2 8.50 9.42 11.01
C PRO A 2 7.91 9.23 9.60
N GLY A 3 7.25 10.28 9.10
CA GLY A 3 6.53 10.27 7.82
C GLY A 3 5.10 9.74 7.91
N ASN A 4 4.66 9.19 9.04
CA ASN A 4 3.29 8.66 9.22
C ASN A 4 2.43 9.54 10.13
N GLU A 5 2.83 10.79 10.35
CA GLU A 5 2.21 11.71 11.31
C GLU A 5 0.73 11.95 10.97
N ASP A 6 0.42 12.34 9.73
CA ASP A 6 -0.95 12.64 9.30
C ASP A 6 -1.87 11.42 9.47
N PHE A 7 -1.40 10.24 9.06
CA PHE A 7 -2.14 8.98 9.23
C PHE A 7 -2.38 8.67 10.72
N SER A 8 -1.35 8.82 11.54
CA SER A 8 -1.42 8.50 12.98
C SER A 8 -2.33 9.46 13.73
N VAL A 9 -2.24 10.76 13.43
CA VAL A 9 -3.07 11.82 14.03
C VAL A 9 -4.54 11.58 13.71
N GLU A 10 -4.86 11.34 12.43
CA GLU A 10 -6.25 11.12 12.02
C GLU A 10 -6.81 9.81 12.59
N LEU A 11 -6.01 8.72 12.57
CA LEU A 11 -6.40 7.45 13.17
C LEU A 11 -6.68 7.61 14.67
N ALA A 12 -5.76 8.25 15.41
CA ALA A 12 -5.89 8.45 16.85
C ALA A 12 -7.11 9.32 17.20
N ARG A 13 -7.32 10.40 16.45
CA ARG A 13 -8.47 11.29 16.63
C ARG A 13 -9.80 10.56 16.42
N ARG A 14 -9.89 9.74 15.37
CA ARG A 14 -11.11 9.01 15.01
C ARG A 14 -11.40 7.82 15.93
N ALA A 15 -10.36 7.14 16.41
CA ALA A 15 -10.47 6.02 17.36
C ALA A 15 -10.56 6.44 18.84
N ASN A 16 -10.44 7.75 19.13
CA ASN A 16 -10.25 8.27 20.49
C ASN A 16 -9.06 7.63 21.22
N TYR A 17 -7.94 7.45 20.51
CA TYR A 17 -6.67 6.98 21.06
C TYR A 17 -5.77 8.15 21.47
N GLU A 18 -4.92 7.90 22.46
CA GLU A 18 -3.85 8.82 22.81
C GLU A 18 -2.73 8.75 21.76
N LEU A 19 -2.38 9.90 21.17
CA LEU A 19 -1.24 9.97 20.27
C LEU A 19 0.07 9.91 21.06
N GLY A 20 0.88 8.89 20.81
CA GLY A 20 2.18 8.73 21.45
C GLY A 20 3.24 9.71 20.93
N ALA A 21 4.15 10.12 21.82
CA ALA A 21 5.30 10.97 21.50
C ALA A 21 6.56 10.11 21.33
N LEU A 22 7.17 10.21 20.14
CA LEU A 22 8.39 9.51 19.74
C LEU A 22 9.43 10.53 19.30
N GLU A 23 10.59 10.52 19.94
CA GLU A 23 11.75 11.33 19.54
C GLU A 23 12.70 10.46 18.72
N THR A 24 12.98 10.87 17.49
CA THR A 24 13.97 10.19 16.62
C THR A 24 15.01 11.17 16.11
N ARG A 25 16.27 10.73 16.03
CA ARG A 25 17.34 11.47 15.35
C ARG A 25 18.42 10.50 14.85
N ARG A 26 19.42 11.02 14.14
CA ARG A 26 20.63 10.28 13.78
C ARG A 26 21.79 10.73 14.66
N PHE A 27 22.66 9.80 15.03
CA PHE A 27 23.98 10.12 15.57
C PHE A 27 24.93 10.59 14.44
N PRO A 28 26.06 11.24 14.74
CA PRO A 28 27.00 11.74 13.71
C PRO A 28 27.55 10.67 12.76
N ASP A 29 27.54 9.41 13.16
CA ASP A 29 27.96 8.24 12.37
C ASP A 29 26.81 7.57 11.59
N GLY A 30 25.58 8.06 11.72
CA GLY A 30 24.40 7.56 11.01
C GLY A 30 23.55 6.55 11.79
N GLU A 31 23.93 6.17 13.00
CA GLU A 31 23.12 5.29 13.84
C GLU A 31 21.77 5.92 14.22
N SER A 32 20.75 5.07 14.38
CA SER A 32 19.39 5.52 14.75
C SER A 32 19.31 5.75 16.25
N TYR A 33 18.84 6.94 16.66
CA TYR A 33 18.38 7.21 18.01
C TYR A 33 16.85 7.15 18.06
N SER A 34 16.30 6.45 19.04
CA SER A 34 14.86 6.38 19.31
C SER A 34 14.60 6.52 20.81
N ARG A 35 13.63 7.36 21.18
CA ARG A 35 13.18 7.56 22.56
C ARG A 35 11.67 7.70 22.61
N ILE A 36 11.04 6.84 23.40
CA ILE A 36 9.60 6.91 23.70
C ILE A 36 9.38 7.92 24.82
N ALA A 37 8.67 9.01 24.55
CA ALA A 37 8.41 10.06 25.54
C ALA A 37 7.07 9.88 26.27
N SER A 38 6.15 9.09 25.71
CA SER A 38 4.88 8.73 26.35
C SER A 38 5.02 7.58 27.35
N ASP A 39 4.14 7.54 28.35
CA ASP A 39 4.01 6.37 29.23
C ASP A 39 3.27 5.25 28.49
N VAL A 40 3.97 4.13 28.29
CA VAL A 40 3.45 2.95 27.59
C VAL A 40 3.13 1.79 28.53
N ARG A 41 3.41 1.92 29.84
CA ARG A 41 3.33 0.79 30.78
C ARG A 41 1.91 0.22 30.88
N GLY A 42 1.80 -1.09 30.67
CA GLY A 42 0.54 -1.82 30.71
C GLY A 42 -0.42 -1.52 29.56
N ARG A 43 0.00 -0.73 28.56
CA ARG A 43 -0.86 -0.32 27.43
C ARG A 43 -0.64 -1.20 26.21
N SER A 44 -1.67 -1.32 25.37
CA SER A 44 -1.53 -1.79 24.00
C SER A 44 -1.09 -0.64 23.11
N VAL A 45 0.07 -0.78 22.47
CA VAL A 45 0.69 0.26 21.65
C VAL A 45 0.61 -0.12 20.18
N TYR A 46 0.05 0.77 19.36
CA TYR A 46 0.06 0.63 17.90
C TYR A 46 1.14 1.52 17.31
N ILE A 47 2.11 0.92 16.63
CA ILE A 47 3.16 1.63 15.89
C ILE A 47 2.72 1.69 14.43
N VAL A 48 2.52 2.91 13.91
CA VAL A 48 2.21 3.13 12.48
C VAL A 48 3.52 3.35 11.70
N CYS A 49 3.73 2.53 10.68
CA CYS A 49 4.88 2.62 9.79
C CYS A 49 4.54 2.08 8.39
N SER A 50 4.25 2.96 7.43
CA SER A 50 4.33 2.63 6.01
C SER A 50 5.76 2.29 5.65
N LEU A 51 6.02 1.04 5.30
CA LEU A 51 7.36 0.51 5.02
C LEU A 51 7.82 0.85 3.59
N SER A 52 7.64 2.09 3.16
CA SER A 52 7.96 2.55 1.81
C SER A 52 9.45 2.76 1.56
N GLN A 53 10.25 2.86 2.64
CA GLN A 53 11.72 2.94 2.60
C GLN A 53 12.29 1.91 3.59
N PRO A 54 12.07 0.61 3.35
CA PRO A 54 12.18 -0.38 4.40
C PRO A 54 13.60 -0.53 4.94
N ASP A 55 14.62 -0.31 4.12
CA ASP A 55 16.03 -0.45 4.52
C ASP A 55 16.43 0.62 5.54
N ASP A 56 16.01 1.86 5.29
CA ASP A 56 16.29 3.00 6.17
C ASP A 56 15.41 3.00 7.42
N GLN A 57 14.19 2.45 7.30
CA GLN A 57 13.17 2.46 8.35
C GLN A 57 13.27 1.26 9.31
N PHE A 58 13.72 0.09 8.84
CA PHE A 58 13.56 -1.16 9.59
C PHE A 58 14.28 -1.17 10.94
N LEU A 59 15.55 -0.73 11.00
CA LEU A 59 16.29 -0.69 12.27
C LEU A 59 15.64 0.27 13.27
N SER A 60 15.25 1.46 12.84
CA SER A 60 14.53 2.41 13.69
C SER A 60 13.19 1.85 14.18
N LEU A 61 12.46 1.12 13.34
CA LEU A 61 11.21 0.45 13.70
C LEU A 61 11.46 -0.66 14.74
N ALA A 62 12.48 -1.49 14.54
CA ALA A 62 12.85 -2.55 15.46
C ALA A 62 13.25 -2.01 16.84
N PHE A 63 14.13 -1.02 16.88
CA PHE A 63 14.54 -0.37 18.14
C PHE A 63 13.35 0.27 18.87
N THR A 64 12.42 0.86 18.12
CA THR A 64 11.20 1.45 18.71
C THR A 64 10.29 0.37 19.28
N ALA A 65 10.07 -0.74 18.57
CA ALA A 65 9.23 -1.84 19.05
C ALA A 65 9.81 -2.49 20.31
N ASP A 66 11.12 -2.74 20.32
CA ASP A 66 11.81 -3.30 21.48
C ASP A 66 11.78 -2.34 22.67
N ALA A 67 12.08 -1.05 22.48
CA ALA A 67 12.03 -0.05 23.54
C ALA A 67 10.62 0.07 24.15
N VAL A 68 9.56 0.06 23.33
CA VAL A 68 8.17 0.07 23.80
C VAL A 68 7.88 -1.14 24.69
N ARG A 69 8.36 -2.33 24.29
CA ARG A 69 8.21 -3.56 25.08
C ARG A 69 8.99 -3.50 26.40
N GLU A 70 10.26 -3.09 26.36
CA GLU A 70 11.11 -2.97 27.55
C GLU A 70 10.58 -1.95 28.56
N LEU A 71 9.93 -0.88 28.09
CA LEU A 71 9.26 0.11 28.95
C LEU A 71 7.93 -0.39 29.55
N GLY A 72 7.55 -1.63 29.26
CA GLY A 72 6.47 -2.35 29.94
C GLY A 72 5.11 -2.29 29.23
N ALA A 73 5.07 -2.02 27.92
CA ALA A 73 3.83 -2.16 27.14
C ALA A 73 3.29 -3.59 27.24
N ALA A 74 1.96 -3.72 27.33
CA ALA A 74 1.29 -5.02 27.39
C ALA A 74 1.29 -5.73 26.03
N ARG A 75 1.17 -4.95 24.94
CA ARG A 75 1.18 -5.42 23.55
C ARG A 75 1.79 -4.37 22.64
N VAL A 76 2.47 -4.81 21.58
CA VAL A 76 3.06 -3.96 20.54
C VAL A 76 2.57 -4.42 19.17
N HIS A 77 1.70 -3.63 18.55
CA HIS A 77 1.07 -3.94 17.26
C HIS A 77 1.68 -3.08 16.15
N LEU A 78 1.90 -3.66 14.97
CA LEU A 78 2.30 -2.93 13.77
C LEU A 78 1.07 -2.64 12.89
N ILE A 79 0.86 -1.36 12.60
CA ILE A 79 0.02 -0.90 11.51
C ILE A 79 0.97 -0.47 10.38
N ALA A 80 1.02 -1.25 9.31
CA ALA A 80 1.82 -0.96 8.13
C ALA A 80 0.90 -0.76 6.93
N PRO A 81 0.41 0.47 6.66
CA PRO A 81 -0.49 0.71 5.53
C PRO A 81 0.12 0.30 4.18
N TYR A 82 1.44 0.27 4.07
CA TYR A 82 2.15 -0.42 3.01
C TYR A 82 3.14 -1.43 3.60
N LEU A 83 3.06 -2.69 3.15
CA LEU A 83 3.95 -3.78 3.56
C LEU A 83 4.95 -4.10 2.44
N CYS A 84 6.24 -3.91 2.74
CA CYS A 84 7.34 -4.18 1.83
C CYS A 84 7.78 -5.65 1.82
N TYR A 85 8.83 -5.94 1.03
CA TYR A 85 9.54 -7.22 1.02
C TYR A 85 8.73 -8.47 0.65
N MET A 86 7.50 -8.30 0.14
CA MET A 86 6.67 -9.43 -0.32
C MET A 86 6.96 -9.87 -1.76
N ARG A 87 7.75 -9.11 -2.54
CA ARG A 87 8.02 -9.36 -3.97
C ARG A 87 9.00 -10.49 -4.26
N GLN A 88 9.99 -10.70 -3.38
CA GLN A 88 10.97 -11.79 -3.52
C GLN A 88 10.51 -12.98 -2.66
N ASP A 89 9.47 -13.64 -3.16
CA ASP A 89 8.72 -14.74 -2.53
C ASP A 89 9.16 -16.13 -2.97
N THR A 90 10.00 -16.23 -4.00
CA THR A 90 10.56 -17.48 -4.50
C THR A 90 11.98 -17.27 -5.04
N ARG A 91 12.68 -18.38 -5.28
CA ARG A 91 13.95 -18.40 -6.02
C ARG A 91 13.65 -18.68 -7.48
N PHE A 92 13.92 -17.73 -8.36
CA PHE A 92 13.89 -17.93 -9.81
C PHE A 92 15.25 -18.39 -10.34
N GLN A 93 16.33 -17.97 -9.68
CA GLN A 93 17.71 -18.36 -10.00
C GLN A 93 18.37 -19.08 -8.83
N PRO A 94 19.31 -20.01 -9.09
CA PRO A 94 20.13 -20.62 -8.04
C PRO A 94 20.86 -19.57 -7.21
N GLY A 95 20.82 -19.73 -5.87
CA GLY A 95 21.50 -18.83 -4.93
C GLY A 95 20.70 -17.62 -4.48
N GLU A 96 19.51 -17.35 -5.04
CA GLU A 96 18.69 -16.22 -4.61
C GLU A 96 18.17 -16.38 -3.17
N ALA A 97 18.06 -15.25 -2.47
CA ALA A 97 17.37 -15.16 -1.19
C ALA A 97 15.85 -15.21 -1.39
N VAL A 98 15.13 -15.62 -0.35
CA VAL A 98 13.67 -15.44 -0.24
C VAL A 98 13.42 -14.42 0.87
N THR A 99 13.63 -13.15 0.54
CA THR A 99 13.66 -12.08 1.55
C THR A 99 12.31 -11.88 2.23
N SER A 100 11.19 -12.19 1.58
CA SER A 100 9.86 -12.21 2.18
C SER A 100 9.79 -13.03 3.48
N ARG A 101 10.36 -14.24 3.49
CA ARG A 101 10.37 -15.12 4.68
C ARG A 101 11.30 -14.59 5.77
N THR A 102 12.49 -14.11 5.39
CA THR A 102 13.44 -13.55 6.35
C THR A 102 12.88 -12.30 7.01
N PHE A 103 12.31 -11.38 6.22
CA PHE A 103 11.71 -10.16 6.71
C PHE A 103 10.47 -10.44 7.58
N ALA A 104 9.59 -11.35 7.15
CA ALA A 104 8.43 -11.76 7.94
C ALA A 104 8.82 -12.37 9.30
N ARG A 105 9.88 -13.19 9.35
CA ARG A 105 10.40 -13.74 10.62
C ARG A 105 10.93 -12.63 11.54
N LEU A 106 11.68 -11.66 11.01
CA LEU A 106 12.21 -10.55 11.79
C LEU A 106 11.07 -9.66 12.33
N LEU A 107 10.11 -9.28 11.49
CA LEU A 107 8.92 -8.54 11.95
C LEU A 107 8.11 -9.35 12.97
N SER A 108 7.92 -10.65 12.75
CA SER A 108 7.16 -11.50 13.67
C SER A 108 7.81 -11.63 15.04
N SER A 109 9.14 -11.49 15.15
CA SER A 109 9.81 -11.44 16.46
C SER A 109 9.63 -10.11 17.20
N LEU A 110 9.26 -9.04 16.50
CA LEU A 110 9.19 -7.68 17.04
C LEU A 110 7.79 -7.25 17.45
N PHE A 111 6.73 -7.89 16.94
CA PHE A 111 5.34 -7.42 17.11
C PHE A 111 4.40 -8.54 17.55
N ASP A 112 3.33 -8.18 18.26
CA ASP A 112 2.25 -9.09 18.64
C ASP A 112 1.23 -9.30 17.51
N SER A 113 1.10 -8.33 16.58
CA SER A 113 0.27 -8.47 15.38
C SER A 113 0.68 -7.49 14.28
N LEU A 114 0.30 -7.78 13.05
CA LEU A 114 0.50 -6.93 11.87
C LEU A 114 -0.84 -6.64 11.18
N THR A 115 -1.10 -5.38 10.82
CA THR A 115 -2.20 -4.99 9.92
C THR A 115 -1.67 -4.19 8.75
N THR A 116 -2.03 -4.59 7.54
CA THR A 116 -1.68 -3.91 6.29
C THR A 116 -2.90 -3.87 5.37
N VAL A 117 -2.83 -3.14 4.26
CA VAL A 117 -3.81 -3.23 3.17
C VAL A 117 -3.12 -3.73 1.91
N ASP A 118 -3.83 -4.52 1.11
CA ASP A 118 -3.45 -5.02 -0.22
C ASP A 118 -1.97 -5.41 -0.36
N ALA A 119 -1.47 -6.20 0.59
CA ALA A 119 -0.13 -6.76 0.51
C ALA A 119 0.06 -7.54 -0.80
N HIS A 120 1.26 -7.43 -1.38
CA HIS A 120 1.61 -8.05 -2.65
C HIS A 120 1.81 -9.57 -2.51
N LEU A 121 0.70 -10.32 -2.55
CA LEU A 121 0.64 -11.76 -2.30
C LEU A 121 0.47 -12.54 -3.62
N HIS A 122 1.54 -12.66 -4.41
CA HIS A 122 1.48 -13.33 -5.73
C HIS A 122 1.57 -14.85 -5.62
N ARG A 123 2.45 -15.38 -4.76
CA ARG A 123 2.63 -16.84 -4.55
C ARG A 123 2.20 -17.32 -3.18
N TYR A 124 1.97 -16.41 -2.25
CA TYR A 124 1.30 -16.68 -0.99
C TYR A 124 -0.19 -16.40 -1.16
N LYS A 125 -1.06 -17.21 -0.56
CA LYS A 125 -2.51 -16.94 -0.51
C LYS A 125 -2.85 -16.00 0.64
N THR A 126 -2.11 -16.09 1.75
CA THR A 126 -2.36 -15.29 2.95
C THR A 126 -1.06 -14.86 3.62
N LEU A 127 -1.11 -13.80 4.43
CA LEU A 127 0.03 -13.40 5.26
C LEU A 127 0.45 -14.46 6.28
N GLY A 128 -0.48 -15.30 6.75
CA GLY A 128 -0.22 -16.35 7.72
C GLY A 128 0.71 -17.46 7.23
N GLU A 129 0.99 -17.53 5.92
CA GLU A 129 1.98 -18.46 5.37
C GLU A 129 3.43 -18.03 5.64
N VAL A 130 3.66 -16.76 5.99
CA VAL A 130 5.01 -16.23 6.25
C VAL A 130 5.15 -15.53 7.59
N TYR A 131 4.09 -14.89 8.12
CA TYR A 131 4.09 -14.25 9.43
C TYR A 131 3.63 -15.24 10.50
N SER A 132 4.40 -15.39 11.58
CA SER A 132 4.06 -16.28 12.70
C SER A 132 3.19 -15.61 13.77
N ILE A 133 2.79 -14.37 13.53
CA ILE A 133 1.91 -13.56 14.37
C ILE A 133 0.60 -13.30 13.64
N PRO A 134 -0.51 -12.97 14.34
CA PRO A 134 -1.74 -12.52 13.70
C PRO A 134 -1.47 -11.40 12.70
N ALA A 135 -1.65 -11.69 11.40
CA ALA A 135 -1.35 -10.80 10.30
C ALA A 135 -2.59 -10.63 9.42
N PHE A 136 -3.04 -9.38 9.29
CA PHE A 136 -4.30 -9.04 8.64
C PHE A 136 -4.04 -8.21 7.39
N ASN A 137 -4.50 -8.72 6.25
CA ASN A 137 -4.47 -8.01 4.98
C ASN A 137 -5.86 -7.44 4.70
N LEU A 138 -6.00 -6.13 4.84
CA LEU A 138 -7.23 -5.40 4.53
C LEU A 138 -7.32 -5.19 3.00
N HIS A 139 -8.51 -4.81 2.53
CA HIS A 139 -8.76 -4.57 1.11
C HIS A 139 -9.15 -3.12 0.85
N SER A 140 -8.47 -2.46 -0.10
CA SER A 140 -8.78 -1.07 -0.48
C SER A 140 -9.90 -0.96 -1.52
N ALA A 141 -10.26 -2.06 -2.18
CA ALA A 141 -11.25 -2.05 -3.27
C ALA A 141 -12.58 -1.33 -2.92
N PRO A 142 -13.18 -1.51 -1.72
CA PRO A 142 -14.40 -0.78 -1.36
C PRO A 142 -14.20 0.75 -1.33
N VAL A 143 -13.11 1.22 -0.73
CA VAL A 143 -12.85 2.67 -0.61
C VAL A 143 -12.44 3.29 -1.95
N MET A 144 -11.73 2.53 -2.79
CA MET A 144 -11.44 2.95 -4.16
C MET A 144 -12.72 3.05 -4.99
N ALA A 145 -13.61 2.06 -4.92
CA ALA A 145 -14.89 2.08 -5.61
C ALA A 145 -15.78 3.24 -5.16
N GLU A 146 -15.86 3.49 -3.86
CA GLU A 146 -16.58 4.64 -3.30
C GLU A 146 -16.02 5.96 -3.81
N TRP A 147 -14.69 6.12 -3.79
CA TRP A 147 -14.05 7.32 -4.31
C TRP A 147 -14.35 7.50 -5.81
N ILE A 148 -14.23 6.44 -6.61
CA ILE A 148 -14.51 6.47 -8.06
C ILE A 148 -15.96 6.89 -8.30
N GLY A 149 -16.92 6.27 -7.61
CA GLY A 149 -18.34 6.58 -7.77
C GLY A 149 -18.70 8.03 -7.41
N LYS A 150 -18.00 8.62 -6.43
CA LYS A 150 -18.19 10.02 -6.02
C LYS A 150 -17.47 11.03 -6.92
N ASN A 151 -16.36 10.66 -7.54
CA ASN A 151 -15.42 11.60 -8.18
C ASN A 151 -15.34 11.48 -9.70
N VAL A 152 -15.85 10.41 -10.30
CA VAL A 152 -15.71 10.14 -11.73
C VAL A 152 -17.05 9.78 -12.36
N THR A 153 -17.49 10.60 -13.31
CA THR A 153 -18.71 10.32 -14.09
C THR A 153 -18.43 9.29 -15.19
N ALA A 154 -19.30 8.29 -15.31
CA ALA A 154 -19.22 7.23 -16.31
C ALA A 154 -17.83 6.56 -16.36
N PRO A 155 -17.37 5.95 -15.25
CA PRO A 155 -16.05 5.34 -15.17
C PRO A 155 -15.93 4.12 -16.12
N PHE A 156 -14.72 3.91 -16.61
CA PHE A 156 -14.27 2.69 -17.30
C PHE A 156 -12.91 2.29 -16.73
N LEU A 157 -12.84 1.15 -16.04
CA LEU A 157 -11.64 0.72 -15.32
C LEU A 157 -10.68 0.01 -16.28
N ILE A 158 -9.39 0.30 -16.17
CA ILE A 158 -8.36 -0.30 -17.01
C ILE A 158 -7.22 -0.77 -16.11
N GLY A 159 -7.01 -2.08 -16.07
CA GLY A 159 -5.85 -2.69 -15.43
C GLY A 159 -4.63 -2.62 -16.34
N PRO A 160 -3.47 -2.09 -15.91
CA PRO A 160 -2.34 -1.86 -16.80
C PRO A 160 -1.58 -3.14 -17.20
N ASP A 161 -1.79 -4.24 -16.48
CA ASP A 161 -1.36 -5.59 -16.85
C ASP A 161 -2.21 -6.68 -16.18
N GLU A 162 -1.95 -7.96 -16.51
CA GLU A 162 -2.72 -9.10 -16.01
C GLU A 162 -2.68 -9.27 -14.48
N GLU A 163 -1.63 -8.79 -13.81
CA GLU A 163 -1.51 -8.88 -12.34
C GLU A 163 -2.55 -7.97 -11.67
N SER A 164 -2.99 -6.92 -12.37
CA SER A 164 -3.97 -5.97 -11.85
C SER A 164 -5.43 -6.46 -11.86
N ALA A 165 -5.71 -7.60 -12.51
CA ALA A 165 -7.07 -8.10 -12.72
C ALA A 165 -7.86 -8.25 -11.41
N GLN A 166 -7.23 -8.77 -10.35
CA GLN A 166 -7.90 -8.97 -9.06
C GLN A 166 -8.43 -7.67 -8.43
N TRP A 167 -7.70 -6.56 -8.56
CA TRP A 167 -8.12 -5.26 -8.01
C TRP A 167 -9.18 -4.63 -8.89
N ILE A 168 -9.01 -4.71 -10.22
CA ILE A 168 -9.98 -4.21 -11.19
C ILE A 168 -11.33 -4.91 -11.01
N GLU A 169 -11.35 -6.24 -10.93
CA GLU A 169 -12.57 -7.02 -10.76
C GLU A 169 -13.23 -6.72 -9.41
N SER A 170 -12.44 -6.61 -8.34
CA SER A 170 -12.95 -6.25 -7.02
C SER A 170 -13.60 -4.86 -7.01
N ILE A 171 -12.94 -3.86 -7.61
CA ILE A 171 -13.48 -2.50 -7.69
C ILE A 171 -14.68 -2.43 -8.63
N ALA A 172 -14.67 -3.16 -9.75
CA ALA A 172 -15.79 -3.26 -10.67
C ALA A 172 -17.01 -3.91 -10.02
N SER A 173 -16.82 -4.94 -9.19
CA SER A 173 -17.91 -5.61 -8.48
C SER A 173 -18.67 -4.69 -7.53
N VAL A 174 -17.97 -3.70 -6.93
CA VAL A 174 -18.56 -2.71 -6.02
C VAL A 174 -19.11 -1.51 -6.78
N SER A 175 -18.40 -1.02 -7.79
CA SER A 175 -18.77 0.21 -8.54
C SER A 175 -19.77 -0.02 -9.69
N GLY A 176 -19.90 -1.26 -10.17
CA GLY A 176 -20.66 -1.60 -11.38
C GLY A 176 -20.03 -1.06 -12.68
N ALA A 177 -18.80 -0.54 -12.63
CA ALA A 177 -18.13 0.01 -13.79
C ALA A 177 -17.66 -1.10 -14.75
N PRO A 178 -17.78 -0.91 -16.08
CA PRO A 178 -17.14 -1.80 -17.03
C PRO A 178 -15.61 -1.73 -16.86
N PHE A 179 -14.93 -2.80 -17.21
CA PHE A 179 -13.48 -2.85 -17.11
C PHE A 179 -12.82 -3.59 -18.28
N ALA A 180 -11.53 -3.32 -18.46
CA ALA A 180 -10.63 -4.08 -19.31
C ALA A 180 -9.28 -4.25 -18.60
N VAL A 181 -8.53 -5.28 -18.98
CA VAL A 181 -7.17 -5.52 -18.49
C VAL A 181 -6.24 -5.58 -19.70
N LEU A 182 -5.17 -4.79 -19.67
CA LEU A 182 -4.17 -4.78 -20.73
C LEU A 182 -3.28 -6.03 -20.61
N ARG A 183 -2.79 -6.55 -21.74
CA ARG A 183 -1.88 -7.70 -21.74
C ARG A 183 -0.47 -7.24 -22.03
N LYS A 184 0.47 -7.67 -21.19
CA LYS A 184 1.88 -7.32 -21.34
C LYS A 184 2.63 -8.46 -22.01
N THR A 185 2.96 -8.32 -23.29
CA THR A 185 3.79 -9.29 -24.01
C THR A 185 5.26 -8.85 -23.93
N ARG A 186 6.11 -9.61 -23.22
CA ARG A 186 7.56 -9.34 -23.16
C ARG A 186 8.26 -10.07 -24.30
N HIS A 187 8.87 -9.33 -25.23
CA HIS A 187 9.76 -9.85 -26.25
C HIS A 187 11.22 -9.70 -25.81
N GLY A 188 11.70 -10.64 -24.99
CA GLY A 188 13.06 -10.64 -24.41
C GLY A 188 13.26 -9.63 -23.27
N ASP A 189 14.52 -9.40 -22.88
CA ASP A 189 14.87 -8.64 -21.66
C ASP A 189 14.61 -7.13 -21.74
N ARG A 190 14.39 -6.57 -22.95
CA ARG A 190 14.34 -5.11 -23.16
C ARG A 190 13.13 -4.59 -23.94
N ASN A 191 12.38 -5.44 -24.66
CA ASN A 191 11.22 -4.99 -25.44
C ASN A 191 9.93 -5.48 -24.81
N VAL A 192 9.28 -4.59 -24.06
CA VAL A 192 7.93 -4.81 -23.54
C VAL A 192 6.95 -4.15 -24.50
N VAL A 193 6.08 -4.95 -25.13
CA VAL A 193 4.94 -4.43 -25.89
C VAL A 193 3.69 -4.71 -25.07
N ILE A 194 2.98 -3.66 -24.67
CA ILE A 194 1.65 -3.83 -24.07
C ILE A 194 0.67 -3.94 -25.25
N GLU A 195 0.04 -5.11 -25.39
CA GLU A 195 -1.07 -5.33 -26.30
C GLU A 195 -2.33 -4.76 -25.65
N VAL A 196 -2.85 -3.69 -26.24
CA VAL A 196 -4.10 -3.08 -25.80
C VAL A 196 -5.24 -3.67 -26.60
N PRO A 197 -6.29 -4.20 -25.96
CA PRO A 197 -7.51 -4.53 -26.67
C PRO A 197 -8.09 -3.28 -27.33
N ASP A 198 -8.99 -3.45 -28.29
CA ASP A 198 -9.74 -2.32 -28.83
C ASP A 198 -10.64 -1.72 -27.73
N LEU A 199 -10.31 -0.50 -27.29
CA LEU A 199 -11.07 0.23 -26.27
C LEU A 199 -12.10 1.17 -26.90
N SER A 200 -12.29 1.13 -28.22
CA SER A 200 -13.16 2.07 -28.96
C SER A 200 -14.61 2.10 -28.47
N ALA A 201 -15.12 0.96 -28.00
CA ALA A 201 -16.47 0.84 -27.43
C ALA A 201 -16.70 1.72 -26.18
N TRP A 202 -15.62 2.24 -25.56
CA TRP A 202 -15.67 2.99 -24.31
C TRP A 202 -15.26 4.46 -24.46
N LYS A 203 -15.18 5.01 -25.68
CA LYS A 203 -14.76 6.40 -25.95
C LYS A 203 -15.56 7.48 -25.21
N ASP A 204 -16.84 7.23 -24.93
CA ASP A 204 -17.70 8.18 -24.22
C ASP A 204 -17.48 8.18 -22.69
N ARG A 205 -16.79 7.17 -22.16
CA ARG A 205 -16.53 6.99 -20.73
C ARG A 205 -15.22 7.65 -20.31
N GLN A 206 -15.05 7.85 -19.00
CA GLN A 206 -13.80 8.34 -18.42
C GLN A 206 -12.90 7.14 -18.07
N PRO A 207 -11.75 6.96 -18.74
CA PRO A 207 -10.81 5.89 -18.40
C PRO A 207 -10.22 6.12 -17.01
N ILE A 208 -10.08 5.03 -16.25
CA ILE A 208 -9.40 5.00 -14.95
C ILE A 208 -8.38 3.87 -14.97
N LEU A 209 -7.10 4.21 -14.96
CA LEU A 209 -6.03 3.25 -14.75
C LEU A 209 -5.96 2.90 -13.26
N VAL A 210 -6.07 1.61 -12.94
CA VAL A 210 -6.01 1.14 -11.55
C VAL A 210 -4.93 0.08 -11.36
N ASP A 211 -4.12 0.24 -10.32
CA ASP A 211 -3.03 -0.67 -9.98
C ASP A 211 -2.77 -0.72 -8.46
N ASP A 212 -2.13 -1.78 -7.97
CA ASP A 212 -1.78 -1.88 -6.54
C ASP A 212 -0.63 -0.95 -6.18
N ILE A 213 0.45 -0.95 -6.95
CA ILE A 213 1.69 -0.26 -6.62
C ILE A 213 2.24 0.49 -7.83
N ALA A 214 2.20 1.81 -7.77
CA ALA A 214 2.99 2.64 -8.69
C ALA A 214 4.37 2.92 -8.11
N SER A 215 5.40 2.18 -8.53
CA SER A 215 6.80 2.44 -8.12
C SER A 215 7.57 3.28 -9.16
N SER A 216 8.12 2.66 -10.20
CA SER A 216 8.76 3.37 -11.31
C SER A 216 7.76 4.04 -12.26
N GLY A 217 6.46 3.74 -12.12
CA GLY A 217 5.36 4.26 -12.93
C GLY A 217 5.37 3.83 -14.41
N ARG A 218 6.39 3.11 -14.89
CA ARG A 218 6.53 2.78 -16.33
C ARG A 218 5.33 2.07 -16.92
N THR A 219 4.76 1.10 -16.21
CA THR A 219 3.56 0.36 -16.67
C THR A 219 2.37 1.32 -16.85
N LEU A 220 2.13 2.21 -15.87
CA LEU A 220 1.05 3.19 -15.91
C LEU A 220 1.26 4.27 -16.98
N ILE A 221 2.50 4.74 -17.15
CA ILE A 221 2.89 5.72 -18.16
C ILE A 221 2.62 5.17 -19.56
N GLU A 222 3.05 3.94 -19.83
CA GLU A 222 2.83 3.31 -21.12
C GLU A 222 1.34 3.05 -21.37
N ALA A 223 0.62 2.53 -20.37
CA ALA A 223 -0.82 2.34 -20.47
C ALA A 223 -1.56 3.67 -20.75
N ALA A 224 -1.16 4.77 -20.11
CA ALA A 224 -1.74 6.09 -20.34
C ALA A 224 -1.50 6.62 -21.77
N ARG A 225 -0.28 6.42 -22.30
CA ARG A 225 0.06 6.77 -23.69
C ARG A 225 -0.78 5.97 -24.68
N GLN A 226 -1.00 4.69 -24.42
CA GLN A 226 -1.76 3.83 -25.32
C GLN A 226 -3.28 4.10 -25.26
N ILE A 227 -3.82 4.44 -24.10
CA ILE A 227 -5.20 4.96 -23.99
C ILE A 227 -5.36 6.22 -24.85
N ALA A 228 -4.39 7.14 -24.77
CA ALA A 228 -4.40 8.35 -25.57
C ALA A 228 -4.26 8.07 -27.08
N SER A 229 -3.44 7.10 -27.50
CA SER A 229 -3.25 6.75 -28.91
C SER A 229 -4.51 6.15 -29.57
N GLN A 230 -5.39 5.53 -28.78
CA GLN A 230 -6.71 5.08 -29.22
C GLN A 230 -7.78 6.19 -29.25
N GLY A 231 -7.41 7.43 -28.87
CA GLY A 231 -8.29 8.60 -28.90
C GLY A 231 -9.27 8.69 -27.73
N LEU A 232 -9.00 8.02 -26.61
CA LEU A 232 -9.79 8.16 -25.39
C LEU A 232 -9.34 9.42 -24.61
N LYS A 233 -10.17 9.85 -23.66
CA LYS A 233 -9.86 10.94 -22.73
C LYS A 233 -8.61 10.59 -21.90
N LYS A 234 -7.87 11.61 -21.43
CA LYS A 234 -6.77 11.40 -20.48
C LYS A 234 -7.28 10.59 -19.27
N PRO A 235 -6.64 9.47 -18.91
CA PRO A 235 -7.12 8.62 -17.83
C PRO A 235 -7.01 9.33 -16.47
N VAL A 236 -7.84 8.92 -15.51
CA VAL A 236 -7.52 9.10 -14.09
C VAL A 236 -6.60 7.95 -13.69
N CYS A 237 -5.46 8.22 -13.07
CA CYS A 237 -4.59 7.18 -12.55
C CYS A 237 -4.84 7.05 -11.06
N ALA A 238 -5.34 5.89 -10.61
CA ALA A 238 -5.70 5.62 -9.23
C ALA A 238 -4.95 4.39 -8.71
N VAL A 239 -4.12 4.56 -7.68
CA VAL A 239 -3.31 3.46 -7.15
C VAL A 239 -3.47 3.25 -5.66
N VAL A 240 -3.36 2.01 -5.19
CA VAL A 240 -3.40 1.74 -3.75
C VAL A 240 -2.16 2.35 -3.11
N HIS A 241 -0.98 1.91 -3.50
CA HIS A 241 0.31 2.28 -2.94
C HIS A 241 1.09 3.17 -3.90
N GLY A 242 0.98 4.49 -3.68
CA GLY A 242 1.69 5.49 -4.47
C GLY A 242 3.13 5.70 -4.01
N LEU A 243 4.04 4.78 -4.36
CA LEU A 243 5.50 5.01 -4.20
C LEU A 243 5.99 6.15 -5.10
N LEU A 244 5.42 6.22 -6.31
CA LEU A 244 5.49 7.31 -7.30
C LEU A 244 6.80 8.09 -7.25
N ALA A 245 7.86 7.53 -7.83
CA ALA A 245 9.12 8.27 -8.02
C ALA A 245 8.85 9.65 -8.66
N ALA A 246 9.64 10.66 -8.31
CA ALA A 246 9.37 12.05 -8.69
C ALA A 246 9.18 12.23 -10.20
N GLU A 247 10.02 11.59 -11.01
CA GLU A 247 9.94 11.62 -12.47
C GLU A 247 8.68 10.93 -12.98
N ALA A 248 8.32 9.79 -12.37
CA ALA A 248 7.12 9.05 -12.72
C ALA A 248 5.85 9.83 -12.41
N TYR A 249 5.80 10.52 -11.26
CA TYR A 249 4.68 11.38 -10.90
C TYR A 249 4.55 12.58 -11.83
N ALA A 250 5.67 13.24 -12.16
CA ALA A 250 5.68 14.37 -13.09
C ALA A 250 5.17 13.96 -14.47
N GLU A 251 5.64 12.82 -14.98
CA GLU A 251 5.23 12.32 -16.29
C GLU A 251 3.75 11.88 -16.30
N LEU A 252 3.31 11.11 -15.29
CA LEU A 252 1.90 10.74 -15.16
C LEU A 252 0.99 11.95 -15.02
N SER A 253 1.43 13.02 -14.35
CA SER A 253 0.64 14.26 -14.21
C SER A 253 0.41 14.98 -15.55
N VAL A 254 1.27 14.74 -16.56
CA VAL A 254 1.07 15.25 -17.92
C VAL A 254 0.11 14.35 -18.72
N LEU A 255 0.25 13.03 -18.55
CA LEU A 255 -0.49 12.03 -19.33
C LEU A 255 -1.90 11.76 -18.80
N ALA A 256 -2.09 11.83 -17.49
CA ALA A 256 -3.36 11.63 -16.81
C ALA A 256 -4.10 12.97 -16.60
N SER A 257 -5.41 12.90 -16.42
CA SER A 257 -6.21 14.05 -15.98
C SER A 257 -6.03 14.30 -14.48
N ARG A 258 -5.84 13.23 -13.70
CA ARG A 258 -5.60 13.22 -12.26
C ARG A 258 -4.73 12.01 -11.91
N VAL A 259 -3.79 12.19 -10.99
CA VAL A 259 -3.08 11.09 -10.34
C VAL A 259 -3.49 11.07 -8.88
N VAL A 260 -4.06 9.96 -8.43
CA VAL A 260 -4.59 9.80 -7.09
C VAL A 260 -4.09 8.50 -6.48
N SER A 261 -3.88 8.51 -5.18
CA SER A 261 -3.55 7.32 -4.42
C SER A 261 -4.29 7.26 -3.09
N THR A 262 -4.25 6.08 -2.46
CA THR A 262 -4.57 5.99 -1.05
C THR A 262 -3.47 6.61 -0.19
N ASN A 263 -3.80 6.96 1.05
CA ASN A 263 -2.83 7.39 2.06
C ASN A 263 -2.05 6.23 2.71
N SER A 264 -1.91 5.08 2.02
CA SER A 264 -1.05 3.98 2.48
C SER A 264 0.43 4.36 2.49
N ILE A 265 0.83 5.25 1.59
CA ILE A 265 2.16 5.87 1.53
C ILE A 265 1.94 7.38 1.47
N PRO A 266 2.60 8.16 2.34
CA PRO A 266 2.54 9.63 2.31
C PRO A 266 3.01 10.16 0.96
N HIS A 267 2.11 10.80 0.23
CA HIS A 267 2.41 11.34 -1.09
C HIS A 267 1.42 12.47 -1.45
N PRO A 268 1.81 13.51 -2.20
CA PRO A 268 0.89 14.58 -2.63
C PRO A 268 -0.35 14.12 -3.42
N SER A 269 -0.35 12.91 -3.97
CA SER A 269 -1.50 12.33 -4.66
C SER A 269 -2.54 11.70 -3.73
N ASN A 270 -2.30 11.65 -2.41
CA ASN A 270 -3.22 11.01 -1.47
C ASN A 270 -4.58 11.75 -1.47
N THR A 271 -5.62 11.10 -1.97
CA THR A 271 -7.00 11.61 -1.93
C THR A 271 -8.02 10.57 -1.47
N ILE A 272 -7.58 9.32 -1.29
CA ILE A 272 -8.39 8.18 -0.85
C ILE A 272 -7.91 7.79 0.56
N SER A 273 -8.75 7.98 1.57
CA SER A 273 -8.36 7.70 2.96
C SER A 273 -8.63 6.23 3.32
N LEU A 274 -7.63 5.55 3.87
CA LEU A 274 -7.74 4.20 4.42
C LEU A 274 -8.09 4.19 5.92
N ILE A 275 -8.26 5.35 6.55
CA ILE A 275 -8.46 5.43 8.01
C ILE A 275 -9.65 4.59 8.44
N ASP A 276 -10.80 4.72 7.76
CA ASP A 276 -12.00 3.96 8.11
C ASP A 276 -11.79 2.44 7.92
N THR A 277 -11.01 2.04 6.90
CA THR A 277 -10.63 0.64 6.66
C THR A 277 -9.83 0.07 7.83
N PHE A 278 -8.86 0.83 8.35
CA PHE A 278 -8.06 0.40 9.50
C PHE A 278 -8.86 0.45 10.81
N LEU A 279 -9.72 1.45 11.01
CA LEU A 279 -10.57 1.56 12.22
C LEU A 279 -11.50 0.36 12.35
N ALA A 280 -12.23 0.02 11.29
CA ALA A 280 -13.13 -1.14 11.30
C ALA A 280 -12.39 -2.44 11.67
N ALA A 281 -11.15 -2.58 11.18
CA ALA A 281 -10.32 -3.75 11.48
C ALA A 281 -9.82 -3.77 12.94
N ILE A 282 -9.54 -2.61 13.54
CA ILE A 282 -9.10 -2.50 14.93
C ILE A 282 -10.28 -2.75 15.89
N GLU A 283 -11.45 -2.15 15.62
CA GLU A 283 -12.67 -2.29 16.43
C GLU A 283 -13.16 -3.76 16.50
N THR A 284 -13.22 -4.44 15.35
CA THR A 284 -13.64 -5.85 15.27
C THR A 284 -12.80 -6.77 16.17
N ARG A 285 -11.55 -6.38 16.49
CA ARG A 285 -10.63 -7.17 17.32
C ARG A 285 -10.78 -6.89 18.81
N ALA A 286 -11.11 -5.67 19.20
CA ALA A 286 -11.38 -5.34 20.60
C ALA A 286 -12.54 -6.21 21.14
N ASP A 287 -13.56 -6.43 20.31
CA ASP A 287 -14.70 -7.27 20.64
C ASP A 287 -14.37 -8.76 20.74
N GLN A 288 -13.33 -9.23 20.05
CA GLN A 288 -12.87 -10.62 20.07
C GLN A 288 -11.91 -10.91 21.23
N GLN A 289 -11.24 -9.91 21.79
CA GLN A 289 -10.37 -10.07 22.98
C GLN A 289 -11.13 -9.93 24.31
N THR A 290 -12.36 -9.40 24.27
CA THR A 290 -13.22 -9.21 25.46
C THR A 290 -14.19 -10.39 25.68
N LYS A 291 -14.19 -11.38 24.78
CA LYS A 291 -14.95 -12.64 24.88
C LYS A 291 -14.01 -13.82 25.11
#